data_AF-A0A8H4NR95-F1
#
_entry.id   AF-A0A8H4NR95-F1
#
_cell.length_a   1.000
_cell.length_b   1.000
_cell.length_c   1.000
_cell.angle_alpha   90.00
_cell.angle_beta   90.00
_cell.angle_gamma   90.00
#
_symmetry.space_group_name_H-M   'P 1'
#
loop_
_entity.id
_entity.type
_entity.pdbx_description
1 polymer ?
#
loop_
_entity_poly.entity_id
_entity_poly.type
_entity_poly.pdbx_seq_one_letter_code
_entity_poly.pdbx_strand_id
1 'polypeptide(L)'
;MSSPVPMPTARQAELHDRFKQYLSLEREGHPIEVLKAAKALVKEEGLNPYHAAHLHMKLAGIPEMGLYHATEGVRTLIQLRETDDSKTITVQLQEATKIMLQRQKVEKVWAENQNTMTLECREATGRTADSGGEKEDKEDKEEKEMEDLYEDAWAFLAS
;
A
#
# COMPACT_ATOMS: atom_id res chain seq x y z
N MET A 1 -34.02 -21.96 -0.69
CA MET A 1 -34.28 -20.96 0.38
C MET A 1 -32.99 -20.19 0.57
N SER A 2 -33.00 -18.86 0.43
CA SER A 2 -31.79 -18.06 0.59
C SER A 2 -31.43 -17.98 2.08
N SER A 3 -30.18 -18.26 2.44
CA SER A 3 -29.69 -18.04 3.79
C SER A 3 -29.86 -16.56 4.14
N PRO A 4 -30.37 -16.20 5.34
CA PRO A 4 -30.44 -14.80 5.74
C PRO A 4 -29.02 -14.21 5.74
N VAL A 5 -28.88 -13.02 5.15
CA VAL A 5 -27.62 -12.29 5.13
C VAL A 5 -27.24 -11.97 6.58
N PRO A 6 -26.04 -12.35 7.05
CA PRO A 6 -25.62 -12.05 8.41
C PRO A 6 -25.62 -10.54 8.64
N MET A 7 -26.22 -10.10 9.74
CA MET A 7 -26.24 -8.70 10.15
C MET A 7 -24.80 -8.21 10.37
N PRO A 8 -24.44 -7.00 9.89
CA PRO A 8 -23.16 -6.38 10.23
C PRO A 8 -23.04 -6.24 11.74
N THR A 9 -21.85 -6.53 12.27
CA THR A 9 -21.54 -6.20 13.66
C THR A 9 -21.64 -4.68 13.87
N ALA A 10 -21.93 -4.24 15.10
CA ALA A 10 -21.98 -2.82 15.43
C ALA A 10 -20.70 -2.09 15.01
N ARG A 11 -19.55 -2.77 15.12
CA ARG A 11 -18.24 -2.28 14.68
C ARG A 11 -18.15 -2.10 13.17
N GLN A 12 -18.61 -3.07 12.38
CA GLN A 12 -18.62 -2.96 10.92
C GLN A 12 -19.53 -1.83 10.43
N ALA A 13 -20.68 -1.62 11.09
CA ALA A 13 -21.57 -0.50 10.79
C ALA A 13 -20.91 0.85 11.08
N GLU A 14 -20.25 0.99 12.24
CA GLU A 14 -19.49 2.18 12.61
C GLU A 14 -18.39 2.50 11.58
N LEU A 15 -17.58 1.51 11.21
CA LEU A 15 -16.50 1.70 10.23
C LEU A 15 -17.01 2.05 8.84
N HIS A 16 -18.15 1.48 8.44
CA HIS A 16 -18.80 1.84 7.19
C HIS A 16 -19.31 3.30 7.19
N ASP A 17 -19.88 3.76 8.31
CA ASP A 17 -20.32 5.16 8.44
C ASP A 17 -19.14 6.13 8.47
N ARG A 18 -18.04 5.79 9.15
CA ARG A 18 -16.79 6.57 9.09
C ARG A 18 -16.21 6.60 7.67
N PHE A 19 -16.30 5.52 6.91
CA PHE A 19 -15.87 5.52 5.51
C PHE A 19 -16.75 6.44 4.65
N LYS A 20 -18.08 6.47 4.86
CA LYS A 20 -18.96 7.45 4.19
C LYS A 20 -18.62 8.89 4.53
N GLN A 21 -18.28 9.17 5.78
CA GLN A 21 -17.80 10.48 6.19
C GLN A 21 -16.48 10.83 5.49
N TYR A 22 -15.55 9.88 5.38
CA TYR A 22 -14.34 10.04 4.59
C TYR A 22 -14.65 10.37 3.12
N LEU A 23 -15.58 9.66 2.46
CA LEU A 23 -15.94 9.96 1.07
C LEU A 23 -16.52 11.37 0.89
N SER A 24 -17.23 11.88 1.90
CA SER A 24 -17.73 13.26 1.89
C SER A 24 -16.56 14.25 2.05
N LEU A 25 -15.65 13.97 2.98
CA LEU A 25 -14.43 14.75 3.19
C LEU A 25 -13.52 14.73 1.95
N GLU A 26 -13.44 13.63 1.22
CA GLU A 26 -12.62 13.53 0.01
C GLU A 26 -13.11 14.45 -1.11
N ARG A 27 -14.42 14.68 -1.20
CA ARG A 27 -15.03 15.53 -2.24
C ARG A 27 -14.89 17.01 -1.95
N GLU A 28 -15.01 17.40 -0.67
CA GLU A 28 -15.24 18.79 -0.27
C GLU A 28 -14.21 19.32 0.74
N GLY A 29 -13.45 18.41 1.36
CA GLY A 29 -12.55 18.71 2.46
C GLY A 29 -11.16 19.14 2.05
N HIS A 30 -10.41 19.63 3.04
CA HIS A 30 -9.03 20.03 2.83
C HIS A 30 -8.13 18.80 2.58
N PRO A 31 -7.23 18.81 1.57
CA PRO A 31 -6.43 17.63 1.20
C PRO A 31 -5.68 16.98 2.37
N ILE A 32 -5.12 17.79 3.28
CA ILE A 32 -4.42 17.28 4.47
C ILE A 32 -5.35 16.50 5.40
N GLU A 33 -6.60 16.94 5.57
CA GLU A 33 -7.57 16.26 6.44
C GLU A 33 -8.04 14.95 5.82
N VAL A 34 -8.23 14.92 4.49
CA VAL A 34 -8.51 13.71 3.73
C VAL A 34 -7.44 12.66 3.97
N LEU A 35 -6.16 13.04 3.87
CA LEU A 35 -5.05 12.12 4.07
C LEU A 35 -4.95 11.63 5.52
N LYS A 36 -5.18 12.50 6.50
CA LYS A 36 -5.24 12.12 7.92
C LYS A 36 -6.36 11.10 8.18
N ALA A 37 -7.55 11.33 7.61
CA ALA A 37 -8.69 10.44 7.75
C ALA A 37 -8.43 9.08 7.09
N ALA A 38 -7.88 9.06 5.87
CA ALA A 38 -7.50 7.82 5.17
C ALA A 38 -6.49 7.01 6.00
N LYS A 39 -5.43 7.65 6.50
CA LYS A 39 -4.39 7.00 7.31
C LYS A 39 -4.92 6.46 8.65
N ALA A 40 -5.91 7.13 9.23
CA ALA A 40 -6.57 6.64 10.44
C ALA A 40 -7.45 5.42 10.15
N LEU A 41 -8.29 5.50 9.12
CA LEU A 41 -9.22 4.44 8.76
C LEU A 41 -8.54 3.14 8.33
N VAL A 42 -7.48 3.22 7.53
CA VAL A 42 -6.79 2.04 7.01
C VAL A 42 -6.15 1.16 8.09
N LYS A 43 -5.97 1.71 9.31
CA LYS A 43 -5.44 0.99 10.48
C LYS A 43 -6.52 0.30 11.31
N GLU A 44 -7.80 0.53 11.00
CA GLU A 44 -8.90 0.00 11.79
C GLU A 44 -9.12 -1.49 11.47
N GLU A 45 -8.97 -2.33 12.49
CA GLU A 45 -9.31 -3.75 12.36
C GLU A 45 -10.79 -3.94 12.02
N GLY A 46 -11.05 -4.81 11.06
CA GLY A 46 -12.40 -5.09 10.57
C GLY A 46 -12.96 -4.08 9.57
N LEU A 47 -12.13 -3.15 9.07
CA LEU A 47 -12.49 -2.34 7.91
C LEU A 47 -12.81 -3.25 6.72
N ASN A 48 -13.87 -2.92 5.99
CA ASN A 48 -14.24 -3.66 4.79
C ASN A 48 -13.06 -3.66 3.79
N PRO A 49 -12.65 -4.83 3.23
CA PRO A 49 -11.47 -4.90 2.36
C PRO A 49 -11.57 -4.04 1.09
N TYR A 50 -12.77 -3.84 0.53
CA TYR A 50 -12.97 -2.92 -0.61
C TYR A 50 -12.67 -1.47 -0.22
N HIS A 51 -13.07 -1.06 1.00
CA HIS A 51 -12.76 0.26 1.52
C HIS A 51 -11.27 0.39 1.83
N ALA A 52 -10.65 -0.65 2.41
CA ALA A 52 -9.22 -0.68 2.67
C ALA A 52 -8.41 -0.52 1.38
N ALA A 53 -8.73 -1.31 0.33
CA ALA A 53 -8.10 -1.19 -0.98
C ALA A 53 -8.21 0.24 -1.54
N HIS A 54 -9.40 0.85 -1.49
CA HIS A 54 -9.59 2.24 -1.91
C HIS A 54 -8.69 3.23 -1.16
N LEU A 55 -8.61 3.12 0.18
CA LEU A 55 -7.79 4.01 1.00
C LEU A 55 -6.29 3.78 0.79
N HIS A 56 -5.86 2.53 0.64
CA HIS A 56 -4.48 2.18 0.28
C HIS A 56 -4.10 2.82 -1.06
N MET A 57 -4.96 2.69 -2.08
CA MET A 57 -4.71 3.32 -3.38
C MET A 57 -4.66 4.86 -3.31
N LYS A 58 -5.45 5.48 -2.43
CA LYS A 58 -5.35 6.92 -2.17
C LYS A 58 -3.99 7.30 -1.59
N LEU A 59 -3.54 6.58 -0.56
CA LEU A 59 -2.28 6.83 0.15
C LEU A 59 -1.06 6.48 -0.71
N ALA A 60 -1.20 5.54 -1.65
CA ALA A 60 -0.20 5.23 -2.67
C ALA A 60 0.14 6.44 -3.58
N GLY A 61 -0.69 7.49 -3.57
CA GLY A 61 -0.43 8.77 -4.22
C GLY A 61 0.72 9.57 -3.60
N ILE A 62 1.05 9.32 -2.33
CA ILE A 62 2.03 10.09 -1.56
C ILE A 62 3.41 9.46 -1.75
N PRO A 63 4.45 10.20 -2.17
CA PRO A 63 5.78 9.64 -2.43
C PRO A 63 6.36 8.85 -1.25
N GLU A 64 6.38 9.42 -0.04
CA GLU A 64 7.09 8.90 1.14
C GLU A 64 6.48 7.65 1.76
N MET A 65 5.25 7.32 1.40
CA MET A 65 4.52 6.16 1.90
C MET A 65 3.87 5.37 0.75
N GLY A 66 4.25 5.72 -0.48
CA GLY A 66 3.55 5.33 -1.69
C GLY A 66 3.72 3.85 -1.99
N LEU A 67 4.95 3.34 -1.84
CA LEU A 67 5.25 1.94 -2.08
C LEU A 67 4.50 1.03 -1.11
N TYR A 68 4.63 1.28 0.20
CA TYR A 68 3.94 0.51 1.23
C TYR A 68 2.43 0.41 0.96
N HIS A 69 1.77 1.55 0.72
CA HIS A 69 0.33 1.53 0.50
C HIS A 69 -0.07 0.94 -0.85
N ALA A 70 0.76 1.05 -1.89
CA ALA A 70 0.51 0.37 -3.15
C ALA A 70 0.59 -1.15 -2.99
N THR A 71 1.60 -1.66 -2.28
CA THR A 71 1.78 -3.09 -1.99
C THR A 71 0.60 -3.64 -1.20
N GLU A 72 0.19 -2.97 -0.13
CA GLU A 72 -0.96 -3.39 0.68
C GLU A 72 -2.28 -3.31 -0.10
N GLY A 73 -2.42 -2.34 -1.01
CA GLY A 73 -3.56 -2.26 -1.94
C GLY A 73 -3.64 -3.46 -2.87
N VAL A 74 -2.52 -3.85 -3.49
CA VAL A 74 -2.41 -5.06 -4.32
C VAL A 74 -2.74 -6.31 -3.52
N ARG A 75 -2.14 -6.47 -2.33
CA ARG A 75 -2.39 -7.61 -1.43
C ARG A 75 -3.87 -7.74 -1.08
N THR A 76 -4.52 -6.62 -0.74
CA THR A 76 -5.97 -6.59 -0.44
C THR A 76 -6.81 -6.98 -1.66
N LEU A 77 -6.46 -6.50 -2.84
CA LEU A 77 -7.18 -6.80 -4.08
C LEU A 77 -7.01 -8.25 -4.55
N ILE A 78 -5.83 -8.86 -4.33
CA ILE A 78 -5.61 -10.29 -4.56
C ILE A 78 -6.54 -11.13 -3.67
N GLN A 79 -6.59 -10.81 -2.37
CA GLN A 79 -7.49 -11.49 -1.44
C GLN A 79 -8.97 -11.32 -1.83
N LEU A 80 -9.36 -10.12 -2.27
CA LEU A 80 -10.72 -9.89 -2.77
C LEU A 80 -11.03 -10.76 -3.99
N ARG A 81 -10.09 -10.88 -4.94
CA ARG A 81 -10.26 -11.69 -6.15
C ARG A 81 -10.54 -13.17 -5.86
N GLU A 82 -10.07 -13.70 -4.73
CA GLU A 82 -10.39 -15.09 -4.31
C GLU A 82 -11.88 -15.30 -4.03
N THR A 83 -12.61 -14.22 -3.69
CA THR A 83 -14.04 -14.26 -3.32
C THR A 83 -14.95 -13.50 -4.29
N ASP A 84 -14.40 -12.56 -5.05
CA ASP A 84 -15.09 -11.70 -6.02
C ASP A 84 -14.19 -11.49 -7.25
N ASP A 85 -14.36 -12.35 -8.25
CA ASP A 85 -13.66 -12.27 -9.54
C ASP A 85 -14.39 -11.33 -10.54
N SER A 86 -15.03 -10.27 -10.03
CA SER A 86 -15.64 -9.28 -10.90
C SER A 86 -14.59 -8.53 -11.72
N LYS A 87 -14.98 -8.14 -12.93
CA LYS A 87 -14.16 -7.28 -13.81
C LYS A 87 -13.67 -6.01 -13.11
N THR A 88 -14.43 -5.49 -12.16
CA THR A 88 -14.05 -4.33 -11.35
C THR A 88 -12.79 -4.62 -10.52
N ILE A 89 -12.75 -5.75 -9.80
CA ILE A 89 -11.58 -6.15 -9.01
C ILE A 89 -10.38 -6.41 -9.92
N THR A 90 -10.57 -7.06 -11.06
CA THR A 90 -9.49 -7.29 -12.04
C THR A 90 -8.86 -5.97 -12.52
N VAL A 91 -9.69 -4.98 -12.88
CA VAL A 91 -9.22 -3.67 -13.35
C VAL A 91 -8.52 -2.90 -12.23
N GLN A 92 -9.09 -2.90 -11.02
CA GLN A 92 -8.46 -2.26 -9.87
C GLN A 92 -7.11 -2.90 -9.52
N LEU A 93 -7.02 -4.23 -9.58
CA LEU A 93 -5.78 -4.96 -9.34
C LEU A 93 -4.73 -4.58 -10.39
N GLN A 94 -5.10 -4.52 -11.67
CA GLN A 94 -4.19 -4.11 -12.73
C GLN A 94 -3.63 -2.69 -12.52
N GLU A 95 -4.50 -1.75 -12.15
CA GLU A 95 -4.12 -0.38 -11.85
C GLU A 95 -3.22 -0.29 -10.60
N ALA A 96 -3.60 -0.99 -9.53
CA ALA A 96 -2.82 -1.06 -8.29
C ALA A 96 -1.42 -1.62 -8.52
N THR A 97 -1.32 -2.70 -9.29
CA THR A 97 -0.04 -3.32 -9.66
C THR A 97 0.84 -2.34 -10.43
N LYS A 98 0.28 -1.64 -11.43
CA LYS A 98 1.03 -0.63 -12.18
C LYS A 98 1.57 0.48 -11.26
N ILE A 99 0.76 0.96 -10.32
CA ILE A 99 1.17 2.00 -9.37
C ILE A 99 2.29 1.47 -8.44
N MET A 100 2.15 0.25 -7.93
CA MET A 100 3.18 -0.39 -7.10
C MET A 100 4.54 -0.44 -7.81
N LEU A 101 4.57 -0.91 -9.06
CA LEU A 101 5.77 -0.97 -9.89
C LEU A 101 6.39 0.42 -10.12
N GLN A 102 5.55 1.44 -10.34
CA GLN A 102 6.01 2.81 -10.49
C GLN A 102 6.63 3.34 -9.18
N ARG A 103 6.02 3.06 -8.02
CA ARG A 103 6.53 3.49 -6.71
C ARG A 103 7.84 2.80 -6.35
N GLN A 104 7.96 1.52 -6.64
CA GLN A 104 9.21 0.79 -6.41
C GLN A 104 10.36 1.36 -7.24
N LYS A 105 10.10 1.72 -8.51
CA LYS A 105 11.10 2.39 -9.34
C LYS A 105 11.54 3.73 -8.75
N VAL A 106 10.62 4.51 -8.20
CA VAL A 106 10.95 5.79 -7.53
C VAL A 106 11.80 5.54 -6.28
N GLU A 107 11.41 4.59 -5.43
CA GLU A 107 12.15 4.21 -4.22
C GLU A 107 13.57 3.74 -4.55
N LYS A 108 13.73 2.90 -5.57
CA LYS A 108 15.05 2.45 -6.02
C LYS A 108 15.94 3.61 -6.47
N VAL A 109 15.40 4.53 -7.27
CA VAL A 109 16.13 5.73 -7.71
C VAL A 109 16.48 6.64 -6.52
N TRP A 110 15.59 6.78 -5.55
CA TRP A 110 15.87 7.52 -4.32
C TRP A 110 16.96 6.88 -3.48
N ALA A 111 16.94 5.56 -3.27
CA ALA A 111 17.98 4.84 -2.56
C ALA A 111 19.35 4.94 -3.26
N GLU A 112 19.39 4.80 -4.59
CA GLU A 112 20.59 4.99 -5.40
C GLU A 112 21.15 6.41 -5.24
N ASN A 113 20.30 7.44 -5.32
CA ASN A 113 20.70 8.83 -5.12
C ASN A 113 21.17 9.14 -3.68
N GLN A 114 20.59 8.49 -2.67
CA GLN A 114 21.09 8.63 -1.31
C GLN A 114 22.46 7.99 -1.14
N ASN A 115 22.69 6.83 -1.76
CA ASN A 115 24.00 6.17 -1.74
C ASN A 115 25.06 7.00 -2.44
N THR A 116 24.76 7.61 -3.59
CA THR A 116 25.70 8.50 -4.29
C THR A 116 26.00 9.76 -3.47
N MET A 117 24.99 10.42 -2.91
CA MET A 117 25.19 11.57 -2.00
C MET A 117 26.02 11.20 -0.78
N THR A 118 25.80 10.02 -0.20
CA THR A 118 26.55 9.52 0.96
C THR A 118 27.99 9.21 0.58
N LEU A 119 28.23 8.62 -0.60
CA LEU A 119 29.58 8.37 -1.13
C LEU A 119 30.30 9.68 -1.44
N GLU A 120 29.68 10.63 -2.14
CA GLU A 120 30.24 11.96 -2.43
C GLU A 120 30.55 12.72 -1.13
N CYS A 121 29.67 12.64 -0.13
CA CYS A 121 29.93 13.20 1.20
C CYS A 121 31.08 12.48 1.90
N ARG A 122 31.16 11.14 1.83
CA ARG A 122 32.23 10.33 2.45
C ARG A 122 33.59 10.56 1.79
N GLU A 123 33.60 10.72 0.47
CA GLU A 123 34.77 11.09 -0.32
C GLU A 123 35.20 12.53 -0.04
N ALA A 124 34.23 13.44 0.17
CA ALA A 124 34.48 14.80 0.61
C ALA A 124 34.96 14.90 2.08
N THR A 125 34.55 13.98 2.96
CA THR A 125 34.90 14.00 4.40
C THR A 125 36.10 13.15 4.79
N GLY A 126 36.69 12.36 3.88
CA GLY A 126 37.97 11.68 4.07
C GLY A 126 38.22 11.08 5.47
N ARG A 127 37.89 9.78 5.62
CA ARG A 127 38.22 8.85 6.73
C ARG A 127 37.14 8.66 7.82
N THR A 128 37.16 7.41 8.31
CA THR A 128 36.48 6.81 9.48
C THR A 128 34.97 6.60 9.41
N ALA A 129 34.53 5.34 9.23
CA ALA A 129 34.05 4.49 10.32
C ALA A 129 33.39 3.23 9.74
N ASP A 130 33.80 2.09 10.29
CA ASP A 130 33.27 0.75 10.13
C ASP A 130 32.22 0.53 11.23
N SER A 131 30.97 0.30 10.86
CA SER A 131 29.91 -0.24 11.73
C SER A 131 28.81 -0.75 10.79
N GLY A 132 28.55 -2.05 10.63
CA GLY A 132 28.30 -3.02 11.69
C GLY A 132 26.82 -2.92 12.08
N GLY A 133 25.95 -3.75 11.50
CA GLY A 133 24.51 -3.68 11.74
C GLY A 133 23.79 -4.99 11.46
N GLU A 134 23.68 -5.84 12.47
CA GLU A 134 22.77 -6.99 12.52
C GLU A 134 21.31 -6.50 12.48
N LYS A 135 20.63 -6.66 11.32
CA LYS A 135 19.17 -6.50 11.16
C LYS A 135 18.55 -7.41 10.08
N GLU A 136 19.30 -8.35 9.51
CA GLU A 136 18.93 -9.08 8.27
C GLU A 136 17.64 -9.91 8.37
N ASP A 137 17.40 -10.65 9.46
CA ASP A 137 16.37 -11.72 9.45
C ASP A 137 14.91 -11.29 9.23
N LYS A 138 14.54 -10.04 9.51
CA LYS A 138 13.14 -9.56 9.36
C LYS A 138 12.94 -8.78 8.06
N GLU A 139 13.97 -8.06 7.61
CA GLU A 139 14.00 -7.44 6.29
C GLU A 139 13.98 -8.50 5.21
N ASP A 140 14.77 -9.58 5.34
CA ASP A 140 14.85 -10.66 4.34
C ASP A 140 13.49 -11.34 4.06
N LYS A 141 12.63 -11.46 5.08
CA LYS A 141 11.31 -12.06 4.92
C LYS A 141 10.31 -11.11 4.24
N GLU A 142 10.31 -9.84 4.63
CA GLU A 142 9.43 -8.83 4.03
C GLU A 142 9.86 -8.53 2.58
N GLU A 143 11.16 -8.53 2.31
CA GLU A 143 11.71 -8.41 0.95
C GLU A 143 11.29 -9.59 0.08
N LYS A 144 11.41 -10.82 0.58
CA LYS A 144 10.98 -12.02 -0.16
C LYS A 144 9.48 -12.03 -0.45
N GLU A 145 8.63 -11.66 0.51
CA GLU A 145 7.19 -11.56 0.28
C GLU A 145 6.85 -10.45 -0.74
N MET A 146 7.58 -9.33 -0.73
CA MET A 146 7.45 -8.29 -1.75
C MET A 146 7.91 -8.75 -3.14
N GLU A 147 8.99 -9.53 -3.20
CA GLU A 147 9.54 -10.04 -4.46
C GLU A 147 8.64 -11.12 -5.07
N ASP A 148 8.08 -12.01 -4.26
CA ASP A 148 7.05 -12.98 -4.70
C ASP A 148 5.79 -12.25 -5.21
N LEU A 149 5.33 -11.20 -4.50
CA LEU A 149 4.23 -10.34 -4.94
C LEU A 149 4.56 -9.61 -6.25
N TYR A 150 5.82 -9.26 -6.48
CA TYR A 150 6.28 -8.56 -7.68
C TYR A 150 6.29 -9.46 -8.91
N GLU A 151 6.81 -10.68 -8.78
CA GLU A 151 6.80 -11.67 -9.87
C GLU A 151 5.37 -12.02 -10.27
N ASP A 152 4.47 -12.20 -9.30
CA ASP A 152 3.05 -12.46 -9.56
C ASP A 152 2.36 -11.26 -10.22
N ALA A 153 2.66 -10.04 -9.74
CA ALA A 153 2.21 -8.79 -10.34
C ALA A 153 2.64 -8.64 -11.81
N TRP A 154 3.90 -8.93 -12.12
CA TRP A 154 4.42 -8.86 -13.49
C TRP A 154 3.82 -9.91 -14.40
N ALA A 155 3.70 -11.15 -13.91
CA ALA A 155 3.05 -12.22 -14.64
C ALA A 155 1.59 -11.85 -14.97
N PHE A 156 0.87 -11.26 -14.02
CA PHE A 156 -0.51 -10.81 -14.21
C PHE A 156 -0.64 -9.71 -15.28
N LEU A 157 0.29 -8.74 -15.33
CA LEU A 157 0.27 -7.70 -16.37
C LEU A 157 0.67 -8.21 -17.77
N ALA A 158 1.42 -9.30 -17.83
CA ALA A 158 1.92 -9.90 -19.07
C ALA A 158 0.95 -10.93 -19.69
N SER A 159 -0.07 -11.37 -18.95
CA SER A 159 -1.12 -12.29 -19.39
C SER A 159 -2.29 -11.60 -20.10
#